data_AF-A0A5E4WE28-F1
#
_entry.id   AF-A0A5E4WE28-F1
#
_cell.length_a   1.000
_cell.length_b   1.000
_cell.length_c   1.000
_cell.angle_alpha   90.00
_cell.angle_beta   90.00
_cell.angle_gamma   90.00
#
_symmetry.space_group_name_H-M   'P 1'
#
loop_
_entity.id
_entity.type
_entity.pdbx_description
1 polymer ?
#
loop_
_entity_poly.entity_id
_entity_poly.type
_entity_poly.pdbx_seq_one_letter_code
_entity_poly.pdbx_strand_id
1 'polypeptide(L)' 'MALFTPLTLPNGTSIPNRIAKAAMEENMADADHAPSDALLRLYDAWAQGGRA' A
#
# COMPACT_ATOMS: atom_id res chain seq x y z
N MET A 1 -2.56 11.92 19.11
CA MET A 1 -2.71 10.69 18.30
C MET A 1 -1.38 10.45 17.61
N ALA A 2 -0.69 9.34 17.89
CA ALA A 2 0.64 9.09 17.34
C ALA A 2 0.52 8.35 16.00
N LEU A 3 1.12 8.91 14.94
CA LEU A 3 1.00 8.42 13.56
C LEU A 3 1.63 7.03 13.35
N PHE A 4 2.70 6.75 14.11
CA PHE A 4 3.50 5.52 14.01
C PHE A 4 3.12 4.47 15.05
N THR A 5 1.98 4.62 15.74
CA THR A 5 1.52 3.56 16.63
C THR A 5 0.75 2.50 15.87
N PRO A 6 0.95 1.20 16.21
CA PRO A 6 0.17 0.14 15.63
C PRO A 6 -1.33 0.33 15.85
N LEU A 7 -2.12 -0.15 14.90
CA LEU A 7 -3.58 -0.19 14.98
C LEU A 7 -4.06 -1.62 14.67
N THR A 8 -4.78 -2.21 15.62
CA THR A 8 -5.48 -3.47 15.40
C THR A 8 -6.85 -3.18 14.81
N LEU A 9 -7.12 -3.78 13.64
CA LEU A 9 -8.39 -3.69 12.95
C LEU A 9 -9.42 -4.66 13.58
N PRO A 10 -10.74 -4.44 13.39
CA PRO A 10 -11.78 -5.31 13.96
C PRO A 10 -11.70 -6.79 13.53
N ASN A 11 -11.04 -7.07 12.41
CA ASN A 11 -10.80 -8.44 11.93
C ASN A 11 -9.57 -9.12 12.57
N GLY A 12 -8.86 -8.44 13.49
CA GLY A 12 -7.67 -8.94 14.16
C GLY A 12 -6.35 -8.62 13.47
N THR A 13 -6.35 -8.08 12.25
CA THR A 13 -5.11 -7.67 11.55
C THR A 13 -4.51 -6.44 12.21
N SER A 14 -3.19 -6.45 12.45
CA SER A 14 -2.46 -5.30 12.98
C SER A 14 -1.68 -4.59 11.87
N ILE A 15 -1.89 -3.29 11.73
CA ILE A 15 -1.07 -2.42 10.87
C ILE A 15 -0.04 -1.67 11.72
N PRO A 16 1.22 -1.55 11.26
CA PRO A 16 2.32 -1.03 12.08
C PRO A 16 2.26 0.49 12.29
N ASN A 17 1.63 1.22 11.37
CA ASN A 17 1.44 2.66 11.44
C ASN A 17 0.07 3.03 10.85
N ARG A 18 -0.29 4.30 10.98
CA ARG A 18 -1.58 4.84 10.53
C ARG A 18 -1.46 5.59 9.20
N ILE A 19 -0.44 5.25 8.40
CA ILE A 19 -0.21 5.80 7.06
C ILE A 19 -0.70 4.77 6.06
N ALA A 20 -1.69 5.15 5.25
CA ALA A 20 -2.21 4.32 4.18
C ALA A 20 -2.09 5.06 2.86
N LYS A 21 -1.72 4.32 1.81
CA LYS A 21 -1.88 4.82 0.45
C LYS A 21 -3.37 4.77 0.09
N ALA A 22 -3.92 5.89 -0.34
CA ALA A 22 -5.30 5.95 -0.82
C ALA A 22 -5.47 5.21 -2.17
N ALA A 23 -6.68 4.74 -2.45
CA ALA A 23 -7.01 4.19 -3.76
C ALA A 23 -6.90 5.29 -4.82
N MET A 24 -5.96 5.13 -5.74
CA MET A 24 -5.64 6.08 -6.81
C MET A 24 -5.62 5.34 -8.14
N GLU A 25 -5.85 6.06 -9.23
CA GLU A 25 -5.69 5.54 -10.58
C GLU A 25 -4.26 5.86 -11.03
N GLU A 26 -3.50 4.83 -11.42
CA GLU A 26 -2.10 4.98 -11.82
C GLU A 26 -1.89 4.93 -13.35
N ASN A 27 -2.90 4.57 -14.14
CA ASN A 27 -2.84 4.39 -15.60
C ASN A 27 -1.68 3.49 -16.08
N MET A 28 -1.42 2.43 -15.32
CA MET A 28 -0.32 1.47 -15.54
C MET A 28 -0.84 0.04 -15.65
N ALA A 29 -2.06 -0.15 -16.14
CA ALA A 29 -2.52 -1.48 -16.53
C ALA A 29 -1.79 -1.91 -17.82
N ASP A 30 -1.62 -3.22 -18.00
CA ASP A 30 -1.17 -3.76 -19.28
C ASP A 30 -2.30 -3.82 -20.32
N ALA A 31 -2.01 -4.37 -21.49
CA ALA A 31 -2.97 -4.45 -22.60
C ALA A 31 -4.20 -5.32 -22.30
N ASP A 32 -4.10 -6.24 -21.33
CA ASP A 32 -5.18 -7.14 -20.91
C ASP A 32 -5.94 -6.58 -19.69
N HIS A 33 -5.68 -5.32 -19.33
CA HIS A 33 -6.18 -4.67 -18.11
C HIS A 33 -5.70 -5.32 -16.80
N ALA A 34 -4.64 -6.13 -16.85
CA ALA A 34 -4.03 -6.69 -15.67
C ALA A 34 -2.99 -5.72 -15.08
N PRO A 35 -2.61 -5.90 -13.81
CA PRO A 35 -1.52 -5.12 -13.21
C PRO A 35 -0.22 -5.34 -13.97
N SER A 36 0.35 -4.28 -14.54
CA SER A 36 1.65 -4.38 -15.21
C SER A 36 2.79 -4.58 -14.22
N ASP A 37 3.94 -5.09 -14.71
CA ASP A 37 5.17 -5.19 -13.93
C ASP A 37 5.61 -3.87 -13.32
N ALA A 38 5.36 -2.74 -14.01
CA ALA A 38 5.67 -1.42 -13.50
C ALA A 38 4.80 -1.06 -12.29
N LEU A 39 3.50 -1.40 -12.34
CA LEU A 39 2.58 -1.21 -11.24
C LEU A 39 2.99 -2.05 -10.03
N LEU A 40 3.37 -3.31 -10.25
CA LEU A 40 3.84 -4.20 -9.17
C LEU A 40 5.10 -3.65 -8.48
N ARG A 41 6.10 -3.19 -9.26
CA ARG A 41 7.33 -2.59 -8.71
C ARG A 41 7.05 -1.29 -7.94
N LEU A 42 6.09 -0.49 -8.40
CA LEU A 42 5.69 0.75 -7.73
C LEU A 42 5.11 0.46 -6.33
N TYR A 43 4.18 -0.49 -6.24
CA TYR A 43 3.60 -0.89 -4.95
C TYR A 43 4.62 -1.58 -4.03
N ASP A 44 5.58 -2.33 -4.57
CA ASP A 44 6.68 -2.89 -3.78
C ASP A 44 7.59 -1.80 -3.19
N ALA A 45 7.96 -0.79 -3.99
CA ALA A 45 8.76 0.35 -3.50
C ALA A 45 8.04 1.13 -2.39
N TRP A 46 6.72 1.35 -2.50
CA TRP A 46 5.93 1.97 -1.43
C TRP A 46 5.84 1.10 -0.17
N ALA A 47 5.69 -0.21 -0.32
CA ALA A 47 5.68 -1.14 0.82
C ALA A 47 7.02 -1.13 1.56
N GLN A 48 8.13 -0.98 0.85
CA GLN A 48 9.47 -0.82 1.45
C GLN A 48 9.64 0.55 2.11
N GLY A 49 9.12 1.63 1.49
CA GLY A 49 9.19 2.99 2.03
C GLY A 49 8.33 3.21 3.29
N GLY A 50 7.26 2.44 3.47
CA GLY A 50 6.40 2.49 4.66
C GLY A 50 6.89 1.69 5.87
N ARG A 51 8.07 1.07 5.80
CA ARG A 51 8.70 0.27 6.86
C ARG A 51 9.66 1.05 7.77
N ALA A 52 9.72 2.38 7.68
CA ALA A 52 10.49 3.22 8.60
C ALA A 52 9.64 3.76 9.75
#